data_AF-A0A0Q9KWA6-F1
#
_entry.id   AF-A0A0Q9KWA6-F1
#
_cell.length_a   1.000
_cell.length_b   1.000
_cell.length_c   1.000
_cell.angle_alpha   90.00
_cell.angle_beta   90.00
_cell.angle_gamma   90.00
#
_symmetry.space_group_name_H-M   'P 1'
#
loop_
_entity.id
_entity.type
_entity.pdbx_description
1 polymer ?
#
loop_
_entity_poly.entity_id
_entity_poly.type
_entity_poly.pdbx_seq_one_letter_code
_entity_poly.pdbx_strand_id
1 'polypeptide(L)'
;MLPTSRMNVYLAKLSTIVLFVLGLVAFQLMLIPIQMAVFDAMIPGEFKQAVTISSLIHSHPFLQTLLPSYFIEFVLYYGAGVMGVVILFTVILLERSFRYKGIAAGVVYCGAALLLMLIPILLAEDWLRDYIFPSEVLILQIIIGICVTGLSLWFSSYLLRKKVTI
;
A
#
# COMPACT_ATOMS: atom_id res chain seq x y z
N MET A 1 5.83 -11.56 -31.23
CA MET A 1 6.60 -10.70 -30.30
C MET A 1 5.71 -9.54 -29.93
N LEU A 2 5.42 -9.30 -28.65
CA LEU A 2 4.65 -8.11 -28.26
C LEU A 2 5.46 -6.86 -28.67
N PRO A 3 4.85 -5.88 -29.37
CA PRO A 3 5.57 -4.70 -29.89
C PRO A 3 6.02 -3.73 -28.78
N THR A 4 5.74 -4.03 -27.52
CA THR A 4 6.00 -3.17 -26.36
C THR A 4 7.03 -3.79 -25.42
N SER A 5 7.81 -2.92 -24.75
CA SER A 5 8.79 -3.37 -23.76
C SER A 5 8.08 -4.12 -22.61
N ARG A 6 8.66 -5.21 -22.13
CA ARG A 6 8.10 -6.01 -21.02
C ARG A 6 7.96 -5.18 -19.73
N MET A 7 8.81 -4.18 -19.56
CA MET A 7 8.73 -3.23 -18.45
C MET A 7 7.48 -2.35 -18.55
N ASN A 8 7.10 -1.91 -19.76
CA ASN A 8 5.88 -1.11 -19.92
C ASN A 8 4.64 -1.93 -19.55
N VAL A 9 4.61 -3.22 -19.89
CA VAL A 9 3.51 -4.11 -19.47
C VAL A 9 3.48 -4.29 -17.95
N TYR A 10 4.65 -4.40 -17.31
CA TYR A 10 4.75 -4.47 -15.85
C TYR A 10 4.21 -3.19 -15.19
N LEU A 11 4.65 -2.02 -15.63
CA LEU A 11 4.21 -0.73 -15.09
C LEU A 11 2.72 -0.48 -15.38
N ALA A 12 2.22 -0.89 -16.54
CA ALA A 12 0.80 -0.80 -16.87
C ALA A 12 -0.07 -1.66 -15.93
N LYS A 13 0.40 -2.86 -15.55
CA LYS A 13 -0.31 -3.69 -14.56
C LYS A 13 -0.31 -3.05 -13.18
N LEU A 14 0.84 -2.52 -12.76
CA LEU A 14 0.96 -1.81 -11.49
C LEU A 14 0.00 -0.61 -11.45
N SER A 15 0.04 0.26 -12.46
CA SER A 15 -0.83 1.44 -12.52
C SER A 15 -2.30 1.06 -12.59
N THR A 16 -2.66 -0.02 -13.30
CA THR A 16 -4.04 -0.52 -13.34
C THR A 16 -4.53 -0.91 -11.94
N ILE A 17 -3.74 -1.65 -11.16
CA ILE A 17 -4.11 -2.03 -9.78
C ILE A 17 -4.25 -0.78 -8.91
N VAL A 18 -3.31 0.15 -8.99
CA VAL A 18 -3.34 1.38 -8.19
C VAL A 18 -4.58 2.21 -8.53
N LEU A 19 -4.86 2.43 -9.82
CA LEU A 19 -6.05 3.15 -10.26
C LEU A 19 -7.34 2.43 -9.89
N PHE A 20 -7.36 1.10 -9.94
CA PHE A 20 -8.50 0.30 -9.50
C PHE A 20 -8.79 0.52 -8.02
N VAL A 21 -7.77 0.44 -7.16
CA VAL A 21 -7.92 0.68 -5.71
C VAL A 21 -8.38 2.12 -5.44
N LEU A 22 -7.75 3.11 -6.06
CA LEU A 22 -8.16 4.52 -5.91
C LEU A 22 -9.58 4.77 -6.44
N GLY A 23 -9.98 4.10 -7.52
CA GLY A 23 -11.33 4.15 -8.06
C GLY A 23 -12.36 3.57 -7.09
N LEU A 24 -12.04 2.46 -6.41
CA LEU A 24 -12.90 1.90 -5.36
C LEU A 24 -13.05 2.86 -4.18
N VAL A 25 -11.97 3.52 -3.76
CA VAL A 25 -12.02 4.52 -2.69
C VAL A 25 -12.87 5.72 -3.08
N ALA A 26 -12.72 6.21 -4.32
CA ALA A 26 -13.56 7.28 -4.85
C ALA A 26 -15.04 6.88 -4.91
N PHE A 27 -15.33 5.64 -5.32
CA PHE A 27 -16.69 5.10 -5.31
C PHE A 27 -17.26 5.04 -3.89
N GLN A 28 -16.45 4.63 -2.91
CA GLN A 28 -16.85 4.61 -1.50
C GLN A 28 -17.16 6.01 -0.97
N LEU A 29 -16.38 7.03 -1.36
CA LEU A 29 -16.67 8.44 -1.04
C LEU A 29 -18.01 8.91 -1.61
N MET A 30 -18.35 8.50 -2.83
CA MET A 30 -19.64 8.83 -3.44
C MET A 30 -20.83 8.12 -2.75
N LEU A 31 -20.60 6.95 -2.16
CA LEU A 31 -21.66 6.21 -1.46
C LEU A 31 -22.05 6.81 -0.11
N ILE A 32 -21.13 7.45 0.61
CA ILE A 32 -21.39 8.04 1.94
C ILE A 32 -22.59 9.01 1.92
N PRO A 33 -22.66 10.04 1.05
CA PRO A 33 -23.81 10.94 1.03
C PRO A 33 -25.12 10.24 0.62
N ILE A 34 -25.04 9.23 -0.24
CA ILE A 34 -26.21 8.42 -0.63
C ILE A 34 -26.73 7.63 0.59
N GLN A 35 -25.84 7.01 1.36
CA GLN A 35 -26.20 6.29 2.58
C GLN A 35 -26.81 7.23 3.63
N MET A 36 -26.27 8.44 3.79
CA MET A 36 -26.86 9.44 4.69
C MET A 36 -28.26 9.86 4.24
N ALA A 37 -28.47 10.10 2.94
CA ALA A 37 -29.79 10.45 2.41
C ALA A 37 -30.82 9.33 2.62
N VAL A 38 -30.41 8.07 2.43
CA VAL A 38 -31.27 6.90 2.69
C VAL A 38 -31.59 6.79 4.19
N PHE A 39 -30.59 6.93 5.06
CA PHE A 39 -30.78 6.93 6.52
C PHE A 39 -31.76 8.04 6.95
N ASP A 40 -31.62 9.22 6.34
CA ASP A 40 -32.48 10.36 6.64
C ASP A 40 -33.93 10.17 6.19
N ALA A 41 -34.15 9.43 5.11
CA ALA A 41 -35.48 9.09 4.63
C ALA A 41 -36.16 7.99 5.47
N MET A 42 -35.39 7.07 6.07
CA MET A 42 -35.95 5.94 6.80
C MET A 42 -36.28 6.24 8.28
N ILE A 43 -35.53 7.15 8.91
CA ILE A 43 -35.64 7.38 10.36
C ILE A 43 -36.33 8.72 10.64
N PRO A 44 -37.32 8.77 11.55
CA PRO A 44 -37.91 10.04 12.01
C PRO A 44 -36.89 10.91 12.75
N GLY A 45 -36.95 12.23 12.56
CA GLY A 45 -35.97 13.18 13.11
C GLY A 45 -35.81 13.14 14.63
N GLU A 46 -36.84 12.68 15.35
CA GLU A 46 -36.87 12.57 16.82
C GLU A 46 -35.87 11.53 17.37
N PHE A 47 -35.49 10.55 16.54
CA PHE A 47 -34.53 9.50 16.87
C PHE A 47 -33.13 9.77 16.27
N LYS A 48 -32.90 10.94 15.67
CA LYS A 48 -31.63 11.28 15.01
C LYS A 48 -30.76 12.17 15.89
N GLN A 49 -29.46 11.88 15.89
CA GLN A 49 -28.43 12.86 16.22
C GLN A 49 -27.84 13.41 14.92
N ALA A 50 -27.57 14.71 14.87
CA ALA A 50 -26.89 15.32 13.74
C ALA A 50 -25.42 14.85 13.74
N VAL A 51 -25.03 14.09 12.72
CA VAL A 51 -23.66 13.60 12.55
C VAL A 51 -23.12 14.14 11.24
N THR A 52 -21.90 14.69 11.28
CA THR A 52 -21.19 15.17 10.08
C THR A 52 -20.44 14.01 9.41
N ILE A 53 -20.21 14.12 8.10
CA ILE A 53 -19.39 13.14 7.35
C ILE A 53 -18.00 12.97 7.99
N SER A 54 -17.38 14.05 8.45
CA SER A 54 -16.08 14.00 9.12
C SER A 54 -16.13 13.16 10.40
N SER A 55 -17.15 13.34 11.25
CA SER A 55 -17.29 12.55 12.47
C SER A 55 -17.57 11.08 12.18
N LEU A 56 -18.28 10.75 11.09
CA LEU A 56 -18.44 9.36 10.64
C LEU A 56 -17.10 8.73 10.26
N ILE A 57 -16.28 9.43 9.48
CA ILE A 57 -14.95 8.95 9.06
C ILE A 57 -14.04 8.72 10.28
N HIS A 58 -14.03 9.66 11.23
CA HIS A 58 -13.21 9.57 12.44
C HIS A 58 -13.70 8.51 13.44
N SER A 59 -15.00 8.23 13.46
CA SER A 59 -15.57 7.23 14.38
C SER A 59 -15.21 5.79 14.03
N HIS A 60 -14.83 5.53 12.77
CA HIS A 60 -14.61 4.18 12.27
C HIS A 60 -13.16 3.98 11.81
N PRO A 61 -12.35 3.15 12.49
CA PRO A 61 -10.93 2.97 12.18
C PRO A 61 -10.63 2.65 10.72
N PHE A 62 -11.45 1.79 10.09
CA PHE A 62 -11.29 1.44 8.68
C PHE A 62 -11.54 2.62 7.73
N LEU A 63 -12.54 3.48 8.01
CA LEU A 63 -12.77 4.67 7.19
C LEU A 63 -11.64 5.66 7.38
N GLN A 64 -11.10 5.80 8.59
CA GLN A 64 -9.96 6.67 8.86
C GLN A 64 -8.69 6.23 8.10
N THR A 65 -8.43 4.92 7.98
CA THR A 65 -7.30 4.42 7.17
C THR A 65 -7.52 4.60 5.67
N LEU A 66 -8.74 4.40 5.18
CA LEU A 66 -9.10 4.59 3.77
C LEU A 66 -9.13 6.08 3.38
N LEU A 67 -9.63 6.93 4.28
CA LEU A 67 -9.86 8.36 4.09
C LEU A 67 -9.19 9.15 5.22
N PRO A 68 -7.86 9.20 5.21
CA PRO A 68 -7.14 9.96 6.23
C PRO A 68 -7.41 11.45 6.08
N SER A 69 -7.36 12.16 7.21
CA SER A 69 -7.68 13.58 7.28
C SER A 69 -6.60 14.46 6.65
N TYR A 70 -5.37 13.93 6.58
CA TYR A 70 -4.21 14.64 6.04
C TYR A 70 -3.69 14.00 4.77
N PHE A 71 -3.32 14.84 3.81
CA PHE A 71 -2.74 14.39 2.54
C PHE A 71 -1.45 13.58 2.74
N ILE A 72 -0.65 13.91 3.76
CA ILE A 72 0.58 13.16 4.04
C ILE A 72 0.27 11.71 4.48
N GLU A 73 -0.74 11.50 5.32
CA GLU A 73 -1.17 10.17 5.74
C GLU A 73 -1.74 9.37 4.57
N PHE A 74 -2.47 10.02 3.67
CA PHE A 74 -2.90 9.43 2.39
C PHE A 74 -1.68 8.91 1.61
N VAL A 75 -0.67 9.76 1.38
CA VAL A 75 0.53 9.34 0.65
C VAL A 75 1.25 8.20 1.36
N LEU A 76 1.29 8.18 2.69
CA LEU A 76 1.93 7.13 3.47
C LEU A 76 1.18 5.79 3.37
N TYR A 77 -0.13 5.76 3.64
CA TYR A 77 -0.91 4.52 3.59
C TYR A 77 -0.99 3.93 2.18
N TYR A 78 -1.31 4.76 1.18
CA TYR A 78 -1.40 4.30 -0.19
C TYR A 78 -0.02 4.01 -0.78
N GLY A 79 1.01 4.79 -0.43
CA GLY A 79 2.40 4.52 -0.81
C GLY A 79 2.93 3.19 -0.27
N ALA A 80 2.63 2.87 1.00
CA ALA A 80 2.93 1.57 1.58
C ALA A 80 2.17 0.43 0.87
N GLY A 81 0.91 0.67 0.49
CA GLY A 81 0.14 -0.25 -0.35
C GLY A 81 0.79 -0.51 -1.71
N VAL A 82 1.21 0.55 -2.41
CA VAL A 82 1.94 0.46 -3.70
C VAL A 82 3.23 -0.34 -3.53
N MET A 83 3.99 -0.09 -2.46
CA MET A 83 5.18 -0.87 -2.14
C MET A 83 4.85 -2.35 -1.97
N GLY A 84 3.80 -2.68 -1.24
CA GLY A 84 3.35 -4.07 -1.06
C GLY A 84 3.03 -4.75 -2.40
N VAL A 85 2.33 -4.06 -3.30
CA VAL A 85 2.05 -4.58 -4.65
C VAL A 85 3.33 -4.80 -5.45
N VAL A 86 4.29 -3.87 -5.36
CA VAL A 86 5.60 -4.00 -6.03
C VAL A 86 6.37 -5.21 -5.51
N ILE A 87 6.45 -5.40 -4.20
CA ILE A 87 7.12 -6.55 -3.56
C ILE A 87 6.46 -7.84 -4.03
N LEU A 88 5.12 -7.90 -4.01
CA LEU A 88 4.36 -9.07 -4.45
C LEU A 88 4.61 -9.39 -5.92
N PHE A 89 4.68 -8.37 -6.78
CA PHE A 89 5.04 -8.54 -8.18
C PHE A 89 6.47 -9.09 -8.36
N THR A 90 7.42 -8.62 -7.56
CA THR A 90 8.79 -9.15 -7.55
C THR A 90 8.82 -10.62 -7.12
N VAL A 91 8.02 -11.00 -6.11
CA VAL A 91 7.86 -12.41 -5.67
C VAL A 91 7.30 -13.28 -6.79
N ILE A 92 6.24 -12.84 -7.48
CA ILE A 92 5.67 -13.58 -8.63
C ILE A 92 6.68 -13.73 -9.76
N LEU A 93 7.47 -12.69 -10.04
CA LEU A 93 8.52 -12.77 -11.07
C LEU A 93 9.63 -13.74 -10.69
N LEU A 94 9.99 -13.81 -9.40
CA LEU A 94 10.96 -14.76 -8.87
C LEU A 94 10.47 -16.20 -9.01
N GLU A 95 9.22 -16.47 -8.62
CA GLU A 95 8.55 -17.75 -8.81
C GLU A 95 8.62 -18.17 -10.28
N ARG A 96 8.21 -17.29 -11.20
CA ARG A 96 8.22 -17.59 -12.64
C ARG A 96 9.63 -17.85 -13.20
N SER A 97 10.64 -17.16 -12.68
CA SER A 97 12.02 -17.26 -13.20
C SER A 97 12.77 -18.50 -12.71
N PHE A 98 12.46 -18.99 -11.50
CA PHE A 98 13.21 -20.08 -10.85
C PHE A 98 12.35 -21.27 -10.41
N ARG A 99 11.06 -21.31 -10.78
CA ARG A 99 10.08 -22.35 -10.43
C ARG A 99 10.05 -22.58 -8.91
N TYR A 100 10.24 -23.82 -8.44
CA TYR A 100 10.22 -24.17 -7.01
C TYR A 100 11.28 -23.44 -6.17
N LYS A 101 12.48 -23.17 -6.71
CA LYS A 101 13.50 -22.36 -6.01
C LYS A 101 13.09 -20.90 -5.91
N GLY A 102 12.26 -20.44 -6.85
CA GLY A 102 11.72 -19.08 -6.90
C GLY A 102 10.71 -18.81 -5.79
N ILE A 103 9.89 -19.80 -5.42
CA ILE A 103 8.95 -19.68 -4.29
C ILE A 103 9.71 -19.44 -2.99
N ALA A 104 10.72 -20.27 -2.70
CA ALA A 104 11.55 -20.10 -1.50
C ALA A 104 12.26 -18.73 -1.48
N ALA A 105 12.85 -18.32 -2.62
CA ALA A 105 13.47 -17.01 -2.74
C ALA A 105 12.47 -15.86 -2.56
N GLY A 106 11.25 -16.01 -3.07
CA GLY A 106 10.18 -15.02 -2.92
C GLY A 106 9.71 -14.86 -1.47
N VAL A 107 9.54 -15.96 -0.74
CA VAL A 107 9.20 -15.92 0.69
C VAL A 107 10.31 -15.25 1.50
N VAL A 108 11.57 -15.61 1.24
CA VAL A 108 12.73 -14.97 1.91
C VAL A 108 12.79 -13.48 1.58
N TYR A 109 12.54 -13.10 0.33
CA TYR A 109 12.52 -11.70 -0.08
C TYR A 109 11.41 -10.90 0.62
N CYS A 110 10.19 -11.45 0.64
CA CYS A 110 9.05 -10.84 1.33
C CYS A 110 9.33 -10.67 2.83
N GLY A 111 9.84 -11.73 3.48
CA GLY A 111 10.24 -11.68 4.88
C GLY A 111 11.32 -10.64 5.15
N ALA A 112 12.35 -10.58 4.31
CA ALA A 112 13.42 -9.59 4.43
C ALA A 112 12.91 -8.15 4.26
N ALA A 113 12.00 -7.90 3.31
CA ALA A 113 11.40 -6.59 3.10
C ALA A 113 10.53 -6.15 4.29
N LEU A 114 9.73 -7.07 4.84
CA LEU A 114 8.92 -6.82 6.04
C LEU A 114 9.79 -6.55 7.27
N LEU A 115 10.84 -7.36 7.48
CA LEU A 115 11.79 -7.15 8.56
C LEU A 115 12.49 -5.79 8.44
N LEU A 116 12.96 -5.42 7.23
CA LEU A 116 13.56 -4.10 6.97
C LEU A 116 12.62 -2.95 7.34
N MET A 117 11.32 -3.09 7.06
CA MET A 117 10.29 -2.12 7.43
C MET A 117 10.02 -2.04 8.94
N LEU A 118 10.23 -3.14 9.68
CA LEU A 118 10.02 -3.22 11.12
C LEU A 118 11.22 -2.74 11.94
N ILE A 119 12.44 -2.75 11.37
CA ILE A 119 13.67 -2.34 12.08
C ILE A 119 13.54 -0.97 12.77
N PRO A 120 13.06 0.11 12.13
CA PRO A 120 12.95 1.42 12.77
C PRO A 120 12.05 1.40 14.01
N ILE A 121 10.97 0.61 13.95
CA ILE A 121 9.98 0.50 15.04
C ILE A 121 10.59 -0.31 16.20
N LEU A 122 11.22 -1.45 15.91
CA LEU A 122 11.87 -2.28 16.93
C LEU A 122 13.01 -1.55 17.64
N LEU A 123 13.80 -0.76 16.89
CA LEU A 123 14.86 0.06 17.48
C LEU A 123 14.31 1.15 18.40
N ALA A 124 13.18 1.76 18.04
CA ALA A 124 12.54 2.80 18.82
C ALA A 124 11.81 2.28 20.06
N GLU A 125 11.25 1.07 20.04
CA GLU A 125 10.53 0.51 21.19
C GLU A 125 11.47 -0.15 22.21
N ASP A 126 12.43 -0.96 21.75
CA ASP A 126 13.21 -1.85 22.63
C ASP A 126 14.61 -1.33 22.99
N TRP A 127 15.33 -0.73 22.04
CA TRP A 127 16.78 -0.43 22.22
C TRP A 127 17.10 1.03 22.49
N LEU A 128 16.40 1.97 21.84
CA LEU A 128 16.75 3.39 21.82
C LEU A 128 15.54 4.28 22.16
N ARG A 129 14.67 3.79 23.03
CA ARG A 129 13.39 4.41 23.39
C ARG A 129 13.47 5.88 23.82
N ASP A 130 14.56 6.26 24.48
CA ASP A 130 14.77 7.64 24.95
C ASP A 130 15.58 8.50 23.97
N TYR A 131 16.10 7.92 22.89
CA TYR A 131 17.02 8.59 21.95
C TYR A 131 16.40 8.89 20.59
N ILE A 132 15.37 8.16 20.15
CA ILE A 132 14.77 8.32 18.82
C ILE A 132 13.38 8.94 18.94
N PHE A 133 13.17 10.07 18.28
CA PHE A 133 11.85 10.69 18.22
C PHE A 133 10.92 9.97 17.24
N PRO A 134 9.60 9.92 17.48
CA PRO A 134 8.64 9.31 16.56
C PRO A 134 8.69 9.87 15.12
N SER A 135 9.01 11.16 14.99
CA SER A 135 9.21 11.80 13.68
C SER A 135 10.44 11.27 12.94
N GLU A 136 11.52 10.93 13.65
CA GLU A 136 12.74 10.36 13.07
C GLU A 136 12.51 8.92 12.61
N VAL A 137 11.77 8.12 13.40
CA VAL A 137 11.33 6.77 13.01
C VAL A 137 10.56 6.83 11.69
N LEU A 138 9.62 7.77 11.58
CA LEU A 138 8.81 7.96 10.38
C LEU A 138 9.69 8.31 9.18
N ILE A 139 10.63 9.24 9.32
CA ILE A 139 11.57 9.61 8.24
C ILE A 139 12.40 8.39 7.80
N LEU A 140 12.94 7.62 8.74
CA LEU A 140 13.69 6.40 8.44
C LEU A 140 12.83 5.39 7.69
N GLN A 141 11.57 5.22 8.10
CA GLN A 141 10.64 4.30 7.45
C GLN A 141 10.32 4.72 6.01
N ILE A 142 10.16 6.03 5.75
CA ILE A 142 10.00 6.56 4.39
C ILE A 142 11.24 6.25 3.54
N ILE A 143 12.44 6.53 4.07
CA ILE A 143 13.70 6.29 3.34
C ILE A 143 13.84 4.81 2.98
N ILE A 144 13.63 3.92 3.96
CA ILE A 144 13.70 2.47 3.74
C ILE A 144 12.64 2.04 2.73
N GLY A 145 11.41 2.54 2.81
CA GLY A 145 10.34 2.23 1.86
C GLY A 145 10.70 2.63 0.42
N ILE A 146 11.28 3.82 0.21
CA ILE A 146 11.75 4.28 -1.10
C ILE A 146 12.89 3.38 -1.60
N CYS A 147 13.84 3.02 -0.73
CA CYS A 147 14.92 2.12 -1.11
C CYS A 147 14.40 0.72 -1.50
N VAL A 148 13.50 0.14 -0.71
CA VAL A 148 12.91 -1.18 -0.98
C VAL A 148 12.13 -1.18 -2.29
N THR A 149 11.28 -0.18 -2.53
CA THR A 149 10.55 -0.05 -3.80
C THR A 149 11.47 0.11 -5.00
N GLY A 150 12.48 0.99 -4.90
CA GLY A 150 13.47 1.20 -5.96
C GLY A 150 14.25 -0.07 -6.28
N LEU A 151 14.74 -0.77 -5.25
CA LEU A 151 15.45 -2.05 -5.40
C LEU A 151 14.54 -3.13 -6.00
N SER A 152 13.28 -3.21 -5.56
CA SER A 152 12.29 -4.14 -6.10
C SER A 152 12.07 -3.93 -7.60
N LEU A 153 11.87 -2.67 -8.01
CA LEU A 153 11.66 -2.30 -9.42
C LEU A 153 12.90 -2.59 -10.27
N TRP A 154 14.09 -2.28 -9.75
CA TRP A 154 15.34 -2.59 -10.44
C TRP A 154 15.54 -4.10 -10.60
N PHE A 155 15.28 -4.87 -9.54
CA PHE A 155 15.39 -6.32 -9.56
C PHE A 155 14.37 -6.97 -10.51
N SER A 156 13.12 -6.49 -10.50
CA SER A 156 12.10 -6.87 -11.48
C SER A 156 12.54 -6.57 -12.92
N SER A 157 13.16 -5.40 -13.15
CA SER A 157 13.74 -5.04 -14.45
C SER A 157 14.80 -6.02 -14.93
N TYR A 158 15.69 -6.40 -14.01
CA TYR A 158 16.78 -7.33 -14.26
C TYR A 158 16.26 -8.73 -14.60
N LEU A 159 15.31 -9.26 -13.81
CA LEU A 159 14.70 -10.57 -14.03
C LEU A 159 14.00 -10.65 -15.40
N LEU A 160 13.22 -9.62 -15.74
CA LEU A 160 12.50 -9.53 -17.01
C LEU A 160 13.42 -9.48 -18.24
N ARG A 161 14.61 -8.87 -18.12
CA ARG A 161 15.60 -8.77 -19.22
C ARG A 161 16.44 -10.03 -19.38
N LYS A 162 16.88 -10.66 -18.28
CA LYS A 162 17.93 -11.69 -18.32
C LYS A 162 17.45 -13.13 -18.13
N LYS A 163 16.29 -13.36 -17.51
CA LYS A 163 15.89 -14.71 -17.05
C LYS A 163 14.54 -15.18 -17.54
N VAL A 164 13.64 -14.27 -17.93
CA VAL A 164 12.37 -14.66 -18.56
C VAL A 164 12.62 -14.91 -20.06
N THR A 165 13.21 -16.05 -20.39
CA THR A 165 13.27 -16.53 -21.78
C THR A 165 11.97 -17.29 -22.07
N ILE A 166 11.34 -17.03 -23.22
CA ILE A 166 10.25 -17.90 -23.73
C ILE A 166 10.90 -19.22 -24.13
#